data_AF-A0A6I2MNY0-F1
#
_entry.id   AF-A0A6I2MNY0-F1
#
_cell.length_a   1.000
_cell.length_b   1.000
_cell.length_c   1.000
_cell.angle_alpha   90.00
_cell.angle_beta   90.00
_cell.angle_gamma   90.00
#
_symmetry.space_group_name_H-M   'P 1'
#
loop_
_entity.id
_entity.type
_entity.pdbx_description
1 polymer ?
#
loop_
_entity_poly.entity_id
_entity_poly.type
_entity_poly.pdbx_seq_one_letter_code
_entity_poly.pdbx_strand_id
1 'polypeptide(L)' 'MRTTFEIQHTAHELNAKEIVERLLTLKNIYNVEVDINDGLISFDYTQHTVLDRVRKELMNMGFYVINDTQHLNKNMKP' A
#
# COMPACT_ATOMS: atom_id res chain seq x y z
N MET A 1 -8.94 2.31 -10.06
CA MET A 1 -7.51 2.40 -10.43
C MET A 1 -6.75 1.49 -9.48
N ARG A 2 -5.72 0.80 -9.95
CA ARG A 2 -4.91 -0.08 -9.08
C ARG A 2 -3.55 0.57 -8.83
N THR A 3 -3.05 0.45 -7.62
CA THR A 3 -1.69 0.89 -7.26
C THR A 3 -1.04 -0.15 -6.38
N THR A 4 0.29 -0.12 -6.35
CA THR A 4 1.10 -0.93 -5.46
C THR A 4 2.04 -0.02 -4.70
N PHE A 5 2.07 -0.17 -3.38
CA PHE A 5 3.00 0.52 -2.49
C PHE A 5 4.05 -0.47 -2.03
N GLU A 6 5.31 -0.06 -2.14
CA GLU A 6 6.42 -0.76 -1.53
C GLU A 6 6.63 -0.18 -0.14
N ILE A 7 6.64 -1.05 0.88
CA ILE A 7 6.78 -0.65 2.28
C ILE A 7 8.05 -1.19 2.90
N GLN A 8 8.67 -0.36 3.74
CA GLN A 8 9.75 -0.75 4.62
C GLN A 8 9.24 -0.80 6.06
N HIS A 9 9.56 -1.87 6.78
CA HIS A 9 9.21 -2.06 8.18
C HIS A 9 10.45 -1.89 9.06
N THR A 10 10.33 -1.19 10.18
CA THR A 10 11.50 -0.85 11.03
C THR A 10 11.70 -1.77 12.22
N ALA A 11 10.71 -2.58 12.61
CA ALA A 11 10.83 -3.52 13.75
C ALA A 11 9.66 -4.52 13.93
N HIS A 12 8.50 -4.28 13.31
CA HIS A 12 7.32 -5.12 13.51
C HIS A 12 7.22 -6.25 12.48
N GLU A 13 6.83 -7.45 12.94
CA GLU A 13 6.39 -8.53 12.07
C GLU A 13 5.22 -8.04 11.20
N LEU A 14 5.35 -8.27 9.90
CA LEU A 14 4.40 -7.76 8.91
C LEU A 14 3.15 -8.65 8.92
N ASN A 15 2.09 -8.19 9.58
CA ASN A 15 0.82 -8.91 9.63
C ASN A 15 -0.08 -8.49 8.46
N ALA A 16 -0.02 -9.25 7.37
CA ALA A 16 -0.84 -9.01 6.18
C ALA A 16 -2.34 -8.90 6.48
N LYS A 17 -2.86 -9.72 7.40
CA LYS A 17 -4.29 -9.72 7.73
C LYS A 17 -4.70 -8.39 8.36
N GLU A 18 -3.91 -7.89 9.31
CA GLU A 18 -4.17 -6.61 9.98
C GLU A 18 -4.11 -5.45 8.99
N ILE A 19 -3.13 -5.45 8.08
CA ILE A 19 -2.99 -4.43 7.04
C ILE A 19 -4.22 -4.44 6.11
N VAL A 20 -4.64 -5.62 5.65
CA VAL A 20 -5.82 -5.77 4.79
C VAL A 20 -7.08 -5.26 5.50
N GLU A 21 -7.32 -5.69 6.75
CA GLU A 21 -8.48 -5.25 7.53
C GLU A 21 -8.47 -3.73 7.71
N ARG A 22 -7.32 -3.14 8.04
CA ARG A 22 -7.17 -1.70 8.23
C ARG A 22 -7.45 -0.93 6.94
N LEU A 23 -6.86 -1.33 5.82
CA LEU A 23 -7.02 -0.64 4.55
C LEU A 23 -8.44 -0.77 3.99
N LEU A 24 -9.13 -1.89 4.22
CA LEU A 24 -10.53 -2.06 3.85
C LEU A 24 -11.50 -1.20 4.68
N THR A 25 -11.09 -0.68 5.84
CA THR A 25 -11.89 0.33 6.56
C THR A 25 -11.91 1.69 5.88
N LEU A 26 -10.94 1.97 5.00
CA LEU A 26 -10.86 3.23 4.27
C LEU A 26 -11.89 3.25 3.15
N LYS A 27 -12.79 4.23 3.20
CA LYS A 27 -13.73 4.48 2.11
C LYS A 27 -12.96 4.70 0.81
N ASN A 28 -13.45 4.11 -0.28
CA ASN A 28 -12.87 4.17 -1.63
C ASN A 28 -11.62 3.29 -1.85
N ILE A 29 -11.39 2.28 -0.99
CA ILE A 29 -10.36 1.24 -1.18
C ILE A 29 -11.03 -0.13 -1.28
N TYR A 30 -10.53 -0.96 -2.20
CA TYR A 30 -11.04 -2.28 -2.50
C TYR A 30 -9.88 -3.22 -2.89
N ASN A 31 -10.13 -4.53 -2.91
CA ASN A 31 -9.21 -5.56 -3.43
C ASN A 31 -7.77 -5.40 -2.91
N VAL A 32 -7.62 -5.32 -1.60
CA VAL A 32 -6.31 -5.17 -0.95
C VAL A 32 -5.58 -6.52 -0.94
N GLU A 33 -4.37 -6.52 -1.44
CA GLU A 33 -3.45 -7.66 -1.49
C GLU A 33 -2.12 -7.24 -0.85
N VAL A 34 -1.56 -8.09 0.00
CA VAL A 34 -0.30 -7.83 0.71
C VAL A 34 0.65 -8.98 0.44
N ASP A 35 1.79 -8.67 -0.17
CA ASP A 35 2.94 -9.56 -0.27
C ASP A 35 3.92 -9.22 0.86
N ILE A 36 3.99 -10.13 1.83
CA ILE A 36 4.88 -9.99 2.98
C ILE A 36 6.35 -10.25 2.65
N ASN A 37 6.63 -10.99 1.58
CA ASN A 37 8.00 -11.37 1.22
C ASN A 37 8.71 -10.19 0.56
N ASP A 38 7.99 -9.52 -0.36
CA ASP A 38 8.49 -8.37 -1.10
C ASP A 38 8.12 -7.03 -0.46
N GLY A 39 7.31 -7.04 0.61
CA GLY A 39 6.84 -5.82 1.27
C GLY A 39 5.94 -4.97 0.35
N LEU A 40 5.12 -5.61 -0.48
CA LEU A 40 4.28 -4.94 -1.46
C LEU A 40 2.81 -4.96 -1.03
N ILE A 41 2.16 -3.81 -1.11
CA ILE A 41 0.73 -3.66 -0.82
C ILE A 41 0.04 -3.16 -2.08
N SER A 42 -0.76 -4.01 -2.72
CA SER A 42 -1.56 -3.66 -3.88
C SER A 42 -3.01 -3.42 -3.49
N PHE A 43 -3.64 -2.39 -4.04
CA PHE A 43 -5.05 -2.12 -3.78
C PHE A 43 -5.69 -1.32 -4.91
N ASP A 44 -7.01 -1.50 -5.03
CA ASP A 44 -7.85 -0.72 -5.92
C ASP A 44 -8.43 0.48 -5.18
N TYR A 45 -8.50 1.62 -5.87
CA TYR A 45 -9.04 2.85 -5.34
C TYR A 45 -9.81 3.67 -6.39
N THR A 46 -10.73 4.51 -5.93
CA THR A 46 -11.56 5.38 -6.82
C THR A 46 -11.16 6.85 -6.77
N GLN A 47 -10.43 7.31 -5.75
CA GLN A 47 -10.00 8.72 -5.61
C GLN A 47 -8.52 8.81 -5.23
N HIS A 48 -7.73 9.63 -5.95
CA HIS A 48 -6.31 9.83 -5.63
C HIS A 48 -6.06 10.39 -4.24
N THR A 49 -7.00 11.16 -3.68
CA THR A 49 -6.91 11.70 -2.31
C THR A 49 -6.87 10.60 -1.24
N VAL A 50 -7.24 9.36 -1.57
CA VAL A 50 -7.13 8.22 -0.65
C VAL A 50 -5.69 7.74 -0.48
N LEU A 51 -4.81 7.98 -1.46
CA LEU A 51 -3.42 7.51 -1.42
C LEU A 51 -2.65 8.11 -0.25
N ASP A 52 -2.85 9.41 0.03
CA ASP A 52 -2.25 10.07 1.20
C ASP A 52 -2.82 9.56 2.52
N ARG A 53 -4.08 9.10 2.53
CA ARG A 53 -4.67 8.46 3.71
C ARG A 53 -4.08 7.09 3.95
N VAL A 54 -3.89 6.29 2.91
CA VAL A 54 -3.22 4.99 2.99
C VAL A 54 -1.81 5.14 3.53
N ARG A 55 -1.02 6.09 3.00
CA ARG A 55 0.33 6.36 3.50
C ARG A 55 0.33 6.69 5.00
N LYS A 56 -0.61 7.53 5.45
CA LYS A 56 -0.75 7.88 6.87
C LYS A 56 -1.14 6.68 7.73
N GLU A 57 -2.09 5.85 7.31
CA GLU A 57 -2.45 4.64 8.06
C GLU A 57 -1.28 3.66 8.16
N LEU A 58 -0.57 3.42 7.05
CA LEU A 58 0.62 2.57 7.06
C LEU A 58 1.70 3.12 7.99
N MET A 59 1.95 4.44 7.96
CA MET A 59 2.89 5.09 8.86
C MET A 59 2.48 4.97 10.33
N ASN A 60 1.18 5.09 10.63
CA ASN A 60 0.65 4.89 11.99
C ASN A 60 0.83 3.44 12.48
N MET A 61 0.84 2.47 11.57
CA MET A 61 1.15 1.07 11.85
C MET A 61 2.66 0.79 11.92
N GLY A 62 3.52 1.79 11.66
CA GLY A 62 4.98 1.64 11.66
C GLY A 62 5.57 1.18 10.33
N PHE A 63 4.80 1.25 9.23
CA PHE A 63 5.24 0.95 7.88
C PHE A 63 5.49 2.24 7.09
N TYR A 64 6.65 2.36 6.46
CA TYR A 64 6.99 3.50 5.63
C TYR A 64 6.86 3.13 4.15
N VAL A 65 6.04 3.87 3.41
CA VAL A 65 5.95 3.70 1.95
C VAL A 65 7.21 4.30 1.31
N ILE A 66 8.05 3.45 0.74
CA ILE A 66 9.31 3.84 0.09
C ILE A 66 9.17 4.01 -1.43
N ASN A 67 8.11 3.46 -2.02
CA ASN A 67 7.86 3.54 -3.45
C ASN A 67 6.37 3.47 -3.76
N ASP A 68 5.91 4.24 -4.75
CA ASP A 68 4.56 4.17 -5.28
C ASP A 68 4.55 3.80 -6.77
N THR A 69 4.05 2.60 -7.04
CA THR A 69 4.16 1.94 -8.36
C THR A 69 3.30 2.61 -9.44
N GLN A 70 2.50 3.62 -9.11
CA GLN A 70 1.92 4.51 -10.12
C GLN A 70 2.99 5.21 -10.98
N HIS A 71 4.23 5.31 -10.51
CA HIS A 71 5.37 5.82 -11.27
C HIS A 71 6.28 4.75 -11.87
N LEU A 72 6.23 3.49 -11.42
CA LEU A 72 7.05 2.39 -11.95
C LEU A 72 6.67 2.01 -13.39
N ASN A 73 5.42 2.25 -13.79
CA ASN A 73 4.97 2.02 -15.17
C ASN A 73 5.55 3.01 -16.20
N LYS A 74 6.27 4.07 -15.77
CA LYS A 74 6.97 4.99 -16.69
C LYS A 74 8.39 4.55 -17.04
N ASN A 75 8.95 3.55 -16.34
CA ASN A 75 10.31 3.07 -16.58
C ASN A 75 10.38 1.70 -17.25
N MET A 76 9.27 1.19 -17.81
CA MET A 76 9.36 0.19 -18.88
C MET A 76 9.98 0.86 -20.11
N LYS A 77 11.31 0.81 -20.20
CA LYS A 77 12.02 1.07 -21.45
C LYS A 77 11.78 -0.14 -22.37
N PRO A 78 11.44 0.07 -23.65
CA PRO A 78 11.29 -1.00 -24.63
C PRO A 78 12.60 -1.75 -24.89
#